data_AF-A0A126QSU7-F1
#
_entry.id   AF-A0A126QSU7-F1
#
_cell.length_a   1.000
_cell.length_b   1.000
_cell.length_c   1.000
_cell.angle_alpha   90.00
_cell.angle_beta   90.00
_cell.angle_gamma   90.00
#
_symmetry.space_group_name_H-M   'P 1'
#
loop_
_entity.id
_entity.type
_entity.pdbx_description
1 polymer ?
#
loop_
_entity_poly.entity_id
_entity_poly.type
_entity_poly.pdbx_seq_one_letter_code
_entity_poly.pdbx_strand_id
1 'polypeptide(L)'
;MGNLMLFGAALFVGFATADMFVRSWTGLLRTVALVVLFLRGRISGETLFLRLNTTVTMTLLCGLTLAAVFLFYYRFYGLGRSELEQIGYFLTATGRTAVYIMGLERRITAMFDPGDLG
;
A
#
# COMPACT_ATOMS: atom_id res chain seq x y z
N MET A 1 22.71 -3.25 -19.62
CA MET A 1 21.90 -2.09 -19.17
C MET A 1 22.82 -1.09 -18.51
N GLY A 2 22.72 0.20 -18.83
CA GLY A 2 23.57 1.23 -18.20
C GLY A 2 23.16 1.49 -16.74
N ASN A 3 24.12 1.87 -15.88
CA ASN A 3 23.89 2.11 -14.45
C ASN A 3 22.77 3.14 -14.17
N LEU A 4 22.64 4.17 -15.02
CA LEU A 4 21.55 5.15 -14.93
C LEU A 4 20.17 4.54 -15.18
N MET A 5 20.06 3.59 -16.11
CA MET A 5 18.80 2.92 -16.42
C MET A 5 18.38 1.98 -15.28
N LEU A 6 19.34 1.28 -14.67
CA LEU A 6 19.11 0.44 -13.49
C LEU A 6 18.66 1.28 -12.28
N PHE A 7 19.32 2.42 -12.07
CA PHE A 7 18.92 3.38 -11.03
C PHE A 7 17.50 3.90 -11.25
N GLY A 8 17.17 4.30 -12.48
CA GLY A 8 15.81 4.73 -12.84
C GLY A 8 14.74 3.66 -12.62
N ALA A 9 15.03 2.41 -12.99
CA ALA A 9 14.14 1.28 -12.73
C ALA A 9 13.95 1.06 -11.22
N ALA A 10 15.03 1.15 -10.43
CA ALA A 10 14.96 0.99 -8.98
C ALA A 10 14.15 2.09 -8.30
N LEU A 11 14.25 3.35 -8.76
CA LEU A 11 13.40 4.46 -8.31
C LEU A 11 11.92 4.16 -8.57
N PHE A 12 11.57 3.75 -9.79
CA PHE A 12 10.19 3.44 -10.13
C PHE A 12 9.65 2.28 -9.30
N VAL A 13 10.43 1.20 -9.16
CA VAL A 13 10.05 0.03 -8.38
C VAL A 13 9.89 0.40 -6.91
N GLY A 14 10.82 1.14 -6.31
CA GLY A 14 10.72 1.59 -4.92
C GLY A 14 9.50 2.47 -4.66
N PHE A 15 9.16 3.37 -5.58
CA PHE A 15 7.94 4.16 -5.49
C PHE A 15 6.68 3.28 -5.59
N ALA A 16 6.63 2.41 -6.61
CA ALA A 16 5.47 1.56 -6.87
C ALA A 16 5.22 0.57 -5.74
N THR A 17 6.26 -0.09 -5.23
CA THR A 17 6.13 -1.04 -4.11
C THR A 17 5.71 -0.33 -2.83
N ALA A 18 6.26 0.85 -2.53
CA ALA A 18 5.85 1.63 -1.38
C ALA A 18 4.39 2.10 -1.50
N ASP A 19 3.95 2.54 -2.68
CA ASP A 19 2.55 2.93 -2.90
C ASP A 19 1.59 1.75 -2.73
N MET A 20 1.92 0.59 -3.31
CA MET A 20 1.12 -0.63 -3.18
C MET A 20 1.09 -1.13 -1.73
N PHE A 21 2.22 -1.10 -1.02
CA PHE A 21 2.29 -1.43 0.40
C PHE A 21 1.39 -0.52 1.22
N VAL A 22 1.50 0.80 1.03
CA VAL A 22 0.68 1.79 1.73
C VAL A 22 -0.81 1.55 1.49
N ARG A 23 -1.22 1.30 0.25
CA ARG A 23 -2.64 1.00 -0.08
C ARG A 23 -3.11 -0.29 0.58
N SER A 24 -2.32 -1.36 0.48
CA SER A 24 -2.63 -2.65 1.09
C SER A 24 -2.78 -2.53 2.62
N TRP A 25 -1.80 -1.90 3.26
CA TRP A 25 -1.79 -1.64 4.71
C TRP A 25 -2.97 -0.78 5.15
N THR A 26 -3.25 0.32 4.42
CA THR A 26 -4.39 1.19 4.71
C THR A 26 -5.71 0.42 4.60
N GLY A 27 -5.85 -0.45 3.60
CA GLY A 27 -7.04 -1.28 3.45
C GLY A 27 -7.18 -2.31 4.58
N LEU A 28 -6.09 -2.93 5.05
CA LEU A 28 -6.13 -3.79 6.25
C LEU A 28 -6.62 -3.03 7.48
N LEU A 29 -6.09 -1.83 7.72
CA LEU A 29 -6.53 -0.97 8.83
C LEU A 29 -8.01 -0.58 8.70
N ARG A 30 -8.47 -0.26 7.48
CA ARG A 30 -9.88 0.02 7.19
C ARG A 30 -10.77 -1.19 7.50
N THR A 31 -10.36 -2.39 7.13
CA THR A 31 -11.09 -3.63 7.48
C THR A 31 -11.26 -3.76 8.98
N VAL A 32 -10.20 -3.51 9.77
CA VAL A 32 -10.28 -3.51 11.24
C VAL A 32 -11.24 -2.42 11.74
N ALA A 33 -11.13 -1.20 11.22
CA ALA A 33 -12.00 -0.09 11.61
C ALA A 33 -13.49 -0.38 11.32
N LEU A 34 -13.81 -0.97 10.18
CA LEU A 34 -15.17 -1.38 9.81
C LEU A 34 -15.74 -2.41 10.78
N VAL A 35 -14.94 -3.40 11.18
CA VAL A 35 -15.35 -4.38 12.20
C VAL A 35 -15.64 -3.68 13.53
N VAL A 36 -14.78 -2.75 13.95
CA VAL A 36 -15.00 -1.97 15.18
C VAL A 36 -16.28 -1.13 15.09
N LEU A 37 -16.54 -0.47 13.96
CA LEU A 37 -17.76 0.33 13.76
C LEU A 37 -19.02 -0.53 13.81
N PHE A 38 -18.98 -1.73 13.22
CA PHE A 38 -20.09 -2.69 13.27
C PHE A 38 -20.35 -3.16 14.71
N LEU A 39 -19.30 -3.54 15.44
CA LEU A 39 -19.42 -3.97 16.85
C LEU A 39 -19.95 -2.86 17.76
N ARG A 40 -19.71 -1.59 17.40
CA ARG A 40 -20.26 -0.40 18.11
C ARG A 40 -21.67 -0.01 17.64
N GLY A 41 -22.29 -0.77 16.73
CA GLY A 41 -23.62 -0.46 16.20
C GLY A 41 -23.69 0.84 15.38
N ARG A 42 -22.54 1.33 14.87
CA ARG A 42 -22.48 2.57 14.08
C ARG A 42 -22.81 2.37 12.61
N ILE A 43 -22.71 1.14 12.11
CA ILE A 43 -23.03 0.76 10.73
C ILE A 43 -23.84 -0.55 10.71
N SER A 44 -24.69 -0.72 9.68
CA SER A 44 -25.44 -1.96 9.48
C SER A 44 -24.57 -3.08 8.90
N GLY A 45 -25.03 -4.33 8.99
CA GLY A 45 -24.34 -5.48 8.40
C GLY A 45 -24.22 -5.41 6.87
N GLU A 46 -25.22 -4.84 6.20
CA GLU A 46 -25.21 -4.62 4.75
C GLU A 46 -24.10 -3.62 4.35
N THR A 47 -24.03 -2.48 5.06
CA THR A 47 -22.96 -1.48 4.86
C THR A 47 -21.59 -2.07 5.17
N LEU A 48 -21.47 -2.88 6.22
CA LEU A 48 -20.24 -3.60 6.53
C LEU A 48 -19.81 -4.49 5.36
N PHE A 49 -20.70 -5.33 4.84
CA PHE A 49 -20.39 -6.28 3.77
C PHE A 49 -19.96 -5.56 2.48
N LEU A 50 -20.69 -4.51 2.08
CA LEU A 50 -20.35 -3.71 0.91
C LEU A 50 -18.96 -3.07 1.05
N ARG A 51 -18.68 -2.43 2.19
CA ARG A 51 -17.39 -1.77 2.42
C ARG A 51 -16.24 -2.77 2.56
N LEU A 52 -16.47 -3.92 3.21
CA LEU A 52 -15.47 -4.98 3.32
C LEU A 52 -15.14 -5.57 1.96
N ASN A 53 -16.12 -5.85 1.11
CA ASN A 53 -15.87 -6.44 -0.20
C ASN A 53 -14.95 -5.56 -1.04
N THR A 54 -15.22 -4.25 -1.09
CA THR A 54 -14.39 -3.28 -1.81
C THR A 54 -13.00 -3.15 -1.19
N THR A 55 -12.92 -3.03 0.14
CA THR A 55 -11.66 -2.82 0.86
C THR A 55 -10.75 -4.04 0.76
N VAL A 56 -11.27 -5.23 1.04
CA VAL A 56 -10.51 -6.48 1.01
C VAL A 56 -10.01 -6.79 -0.40
N THR A 57 -10.87 -6.60 -1.42
CA THR A 57 -10.47 -6.82 -2.81
C THR A 57 -9.30 -5.92 -3.20
N MET A 58 -9.36 -4.63 -2.88
CA MET A 58 -8.27 -3.70 -3.17
C MET A 58 -7.00 -4.01 -2.38
N THR A 59 -7.12 -4.37 -1.11
CA THR A 59 -5.99 -4.82 -0.28
C THR A 59 -5.29 -6.03 -0.90
N LEU A 60 -6.06 -7.05 -1.28
CA LEU A 60 -5.51 -8.26 -1.90
C LEU A 60 -4.86 -7.95 -3.24
N LEU A 61 -5.52 -7.16 -4.10
CA LEU A 61 -4.95 -6.75 -5.39
C LEU A 61 -3.62 -6.03 -5.21
N CYS A 62 -3.54 -5.07 -4.28
CA CYS A 62 -2.31 -4.34 -4.00
C CYS A 62 -1.22 -5.25 -3.41
N GLY A 63 -1.57 -6.14 -2.48
CA GLY A 63 -0.64 -7.09 -1.87
C GLY A 63 -0.09 -8.11 -2.87
N LEU A 64 -0.94 -8.66 -3.74
CA LEU A 64 -0.54 -9.57 -4.81
C LEU A 64 0.33 -8.87 -5.85
N THR A 65 -0.02 -7.64 -6.23
CA THR A 65 0.78 -6.83 -7.15
C THR A 65 2.15 -6.53 -6.56
N LEU A 66 2.22 -6.18 -5.27
CA LEU A 66 3.47 -5.97 -4.55
C LEU A 66 4.35 -7.24 -4.58
N ALA A 67 3.78 -8.40 -4.25
CA ALA A 67 4.49 -9.67 -4.28
C ALA A 67 4.98 -10.01 -5.70
N ALA A 68 4.14 -9.79 -6.71
CA ALA A 68 4.49 -10.01 -8.11
C ALA A 68 5.65 -9.10 -8.55
N VAL A 69 5.61 -7.80 -8.22
CA VAL A 69 6.69 -6.85 -8.55
C VAL A 69 8.01 -7.30 -7.93
N PHE A 70 8.02 -7.70 -6.66
CA PHE A 70 9.24 -8.22 -6.03
C PHE A 70 9.73 -9.52 -6.68
N LEU A 71 8.83 -10.44 -6.99
CA LEU A 71 9.17 -11.68 -7.66
C LEU A 71 9.80 -11.41 -9.04
N PHE A 72 9.17 -10.58 -9.87
CA PHE A 72 9.70 -10.23 -11.19
C PHE A 72 11.03 -9.47 -11.07
N TYR A 73 11.07 -8.40 -10.29
CA TYR A 73 12.23 -7.52 -10.19
C TYR A 73 13.45 -8.25 -9.62
N TYR A 74 13.31 -8.93 -8.48
CA TYR A 74 14.43 -9.55 -7.79
C TYR A 74 14.76 -10.95 -8.29
N ARG A 75 13.74 -11.80 -8.53
CA ARG A 75 13.96 -13.22 -8.86
C ARG A 75 14.16 -13.46 -10.35
N PHE A 76 13.32 -12.87 -11.20
CA PHE A 76 13.38 -13.12 -12.65
C PHE A 76 14.41 -12.22 -13.35
N TYR A 77 14.44 -10.92 -13.04
CA TYR A 77 15.38 -9.99 -13.67
C TYR A 77 16.71 -9.86 -12.90
N GLY A 78 16.80 -10.39 -11.68
CA GLY A 78 18.04 -10.35 -10.88
C GLY A 78 18.45 -8.94 -10.43
N LEU A 79 17.52 -7.98 -10.43
CA LEU A 79 17.74 -6.58 -10.13
C LEU A 79 17.66 -6.29 -8.63
N GLY A 80 18.10 -5.10 -8.22
CA GLY A 80 18.12 -4.66 -6.81
C GLY A 80 19.32 -5.18 -6.01
N ARG A 81 20.37 -5.65 -6.69
CA ARG A 81 21.58 -6.18 -6.05
C ARG A 81 22.68 -5.15 -5.90
N SER A 82 22.76 -4.17 -6.81
CA SER A 82 23.80 -3.14 -6.72
C SER A 82 23.45 -2.07 -5.70
N GLU A 83 24.48 -1.43 -5.13
CA GLU A 83 24.33 -0.32 -4.17
C GLU A 83 23.51 0.83 -4.76
N LEU A 84 23.74 1.19 -6.02
CA LEU A 84 22.98 2.24 -6.70
C LEU A 84 21.49 1.93 -6.77
N GLU A 85 21.13 0.69 -7.15
CA GLU A 85 19.72 0.27 -7.18
C GLU A 85 19.10 0.31 -5.77
N GLN A 86 19.83 -0.13 -4.74
CA GLN A 86 19.37 -0.09 -3.36
C GLN A 86 19.13 1.35 -2.87
N ILE A 87 20.02 2.28 -3.21
CA ILE A 87 19.84 3.71 -2.90
C ILE A 87 18.61 4.26 -3.62
N GLY A 88 18.45 3.98 -4.92
CA GLY A 88 17.29 4.44 -5.70
C GLY A 88 15.96 3.91 -5.13
N TYR A 89 15.92 2.61 -4.83
CA TYR A 89 14.77 2.00 -4.18
C TYR A 89 14.49 2.67 -2.83
N PHE A 90 15.51 2.83 -1.98
CA PHE A 90 15.39 3.38 -0.64
C PHE A 90 14.84 4.82 -0.67
N LEU A 91 15.38 5.70 -1.51
CA LEU A 91 14.98 7.11 -1.59
C LEU A 91 13.50 7.26 -1.90
N THR A 92 13.00 6.50 -2.88
CA THR A 92 11.60 6.59 -3.30
C THR A 92 10.66 5.90 -2.33
N ALA A 93 11.05 4.74 -1.80
CA ALA A 93 10.24 4.01 -0.83
C ALA A 93 10.09 4.79 0.48
N THR A 94 11.17 5.36 1.00
CA THR A 94 11.15 6.18 2.22
C THR A 94 10.41 7.49 1.98
N GLY A 95 10.67 8.19 0.87
CA GLY A 95 9.96 9.43 0.53
C GLY A 95 8.45 9.21 0.44
N ARG A 96 8.00 8.16 -0.26
CA ARG A 96 6.57 7.82 -0.36
C ARG A 96 5.95 7.45 0.98
N THR A 97 6.70 6.75 1.85
CA THR A 97 6.26 6.38 3.19
C THR A 97 6.17 7.60 4.12
N ALA A 98 7.12 8.53 4.04
CA ALA A 98 7.08 9.78 4.81
C ALA A 98 5.83 10.60 4.49
N VAL A 99 5.49 10.74 3.20
CA VAL A 99 4.24 11.41 2.76
C VAL A 99 3.00 10.70 3.31
N TYR A 100 3.02 9.36 3.39
CA TYR A 100 1.92 8.62 4.02
C TYR A 100 1.79 8.94 5.51
N ILE A 101 2.90 8.95 6.25
CA ILE A 101 2.94 9.22 7.69
C ILE A 101 2.47 10.65 8.00
N MET A 102 2.86 11.64 7.20
CA MET A 102 2.41 13.03 7.35
C MET A 102 0.88 13.18 7.30
N GLY A 103 0.19 12.29 6.58
CA GLY A 103 -1.27 12.27 6.49
C GLY A 103 -1.96 11.23 7.39
N LEU A 104 -1.22 10.57 8.29
CA LEU A 104 -1.71 9.40 9.01
C LEU A 104 -2.90 9.71 9.93
N GLU A 105 -2.82 10.81 10.69
CA GLU A 105 -3.89 11.24 11.61
C GLU A 105 -5.22 11.40 10.86
N ARG A 106 -5.23 12.21 9.80
CA ARG A 106 -6.42 12.44 8.97
C ARG A 106 -6.96 11.13 8.39
N ARG A 107 -6.08 10.22 7.97
CA ARG A 107 -6.47 8.90 7.45
C ARG A 107 -7.15 8.06 8.52
N ILE A 108 -6.55 7.94 9.70
CA ILE A 108 -7.11 7.17 10.82
C ILE A 108 -8.47 7.72 11.20
N THR A 109 -8.61 9.04 11.35
CA THR A 109 -9.89 9.68 11.67
C THR A 109 -10.95 9.35 10.62
N ALA A 110 -10.61 9.40 9.33
CA ALA A 110 -11.54 9.03 8.26
C ALA A 110 -12.00 7.56 8.32
N MET A 111 -11.13 6.61 8.72
CA MET A 111 -11.50 5.19 8.81
C MET A 111 -12.61 4.92 9.84
N PHE A 112 -12.74 5.78 10.84
CA PHE A 112 -13.76 5.66 11.89
C PHE A 112 -14.97 6.57 11.65
N ASP A 113 -15.05 7.25 10.51
CA ASP A 113 -16.23 8.02 10.12
C ASP A 113 -17.31 7.08 9.54
N PRO A 114 -18.51 6.98 10.17
CA PRO A 114 -19.62 6.19 9.63
C PRO A 114 -20.05 6.66 8.23
N GLY A 115 -19.82 7.93 7.88
CA GLY A 115 -20.15 8.53 6.60
C GLY A 115 -19.11 8.30 5.49
N ASP A 116 -17.93 7.76 5.79
CA ASP A 116 -16.89 7.51 4.78
C ASP A 116 -17.35 6.43 3.78
N LEU A 117 -17.58 6.80 2.51
CA LEU A 117 -18.11 5.88 1.49
C LEU A 117 -17.07 4.88 0.96
N GLY A 118 -15.82 4.95 1.44
CA GLY A 118 -14.73 4.04 1.07
C GLY A 118 -13.86 4.57 -0.05
#